data_AF-A0A9E5SXR0-F1
#
_entry.id   AF-A0A9E5SXR0-F1
#
_cell.length_a   1.000
_cell.length_b   1.000
_cell.length_c   1.000
_cell.angle_alpha   90.00
_cell.angle_beta   90.00
_cell.angle_gamma   90.00
#
_symmetry.space_group_name_H-M   'P 1'
#
loop_
_entity.id
_entity.type
_entity.pdbx_description
1 polymer ?
#
loop_
_entity_poly.entity_id
_entity_poly.type
_entity_poly.pdbx_seq_one_letter_code
_entity_poly.pdbx_strand_id
1 'polypeptide(L)' 'MAPKFAGRHLITLEDFTKDEIDCMLKVSTDVKAAFYRNEPTQWLVGKTGFLMFFEQST' A
#
# COMPACT_ATOMS: atom_id res chain seq x y z
N MET A 1 12.27 -8.99 -13.85
CA MET A 1 11.27 -7.91 -14.00
C MET A 1 11.43 -6.99 -12.80
N ALA A 2 11.65 -5.69 -12.99
CA ALA A 2 11.79 -4.75 -11.87
C ALA A 2 10.42 -4.49 -11.21
N PRO A 3 10.34 -4.35 -9.88
CA PRO A 3 9.09 -4.04 -9.21
C PRO A 3 8.58 -2.64 -9.61
N LYS A 4 7.35 -2.57 -10.14
CA LYS A 4 6.77 -1.35 -10.76
C LYS A 4 6.64 -0.16 -9.80
N PHE A 5 6.46 -0.41 -8.50
CA PHE A 5 6.19 0.62 -7.48
C PHE A 5 7.32 0.83 -6.46
N ALA A 6 8.42 0.06 -6.54
CA ALA A 6 9.46 0.14 -5.53
C ALA A 6 10.13 1.52 -5.52
N GLY A 7 10.22 2.14 -4.34
CA GLY A 7 10.83 3.46 -4.15
C GLY A 7 9.99 4.64 -4.62
N ARG A 8 8.74 4.44 -5.07
CA ARG A 8 7.84 5.53 -5.43
C ARG A 8 7.26 6.23 -4.20
N HIS A 9 7.11 7.54 -4.28
CA HIS A 9 6.37 8.35 -3.29
C HIS A 9 4.89 8.45 -3.69
N LEU A 10 4.00 8.46 -2.70
CA LEU A 10 2.57 8.70 -2.89
C LEU A 10 2.22 10.03 -2.20
N ILE A 11 2.18 11.11 -3.00
CA ILE A 11 1.83 12.46 -2.54
C ILE A 11 0.47 12.87 -3.12
N THR A 12 0.27 12.69 -4.43
CA THR A 12 -1.01 12.89 -5.13
C THR A 12 -1.34 11.73 -6.07
N LEU A 13 -2.62 11.51 -6.37
CA LEU A 13 -3.05 10.49 -7.35
C LEU A 13 -2.78 10.90 -8.80
N GLU A 14 -2.56 12.19 -9.07
CA GLU A 14 -2.21 12.69 -10.41
C GLU A 14 -0.88 12.13 -10.94
N ASP A 15 0.01 11.70 -10.02
CA ASP A 15 1.28 11.06 -10.35
C ASP A 15 1.12 9.60 -10.83
N PHE A 16 -0.10 9.07 -10.82
CA PHE A 16 -0.39 7.67 -11.11
C PHE A 16 -1.31 7.52 -12.33
N THR A 17 -0.95 6.57 -13.18
CA THR A 17 -1.82 6.18 -14.29
C THR A 17 -3.04 5.40 -13.78
N LYS A 18 -4.12 5.36 -14.56
CA LYS A 18 -5.31 4.57 -14.22
C LYS A 18 -4.97 3.11 -13.90
N ASP A 19 -4.15 2.47 -14.73
CA ASP A 19 -3.75 1.07 -14.55
C ASP A 19 -2.95 0.84 -13.24
N GLU A 20 -2.22 1.85 -12.79
CA GLU A 20 -1.50 1.80 -11.53
C GLU A 20 -2.43 1.92 -10.34
N ILE A 21 -3.42 2.82 -10.42
CA ILE A 21 -4.47 2.95 -9.42
C ILE A 21 -5.30 1.65 -9.36
N ASP A 22 -5.69 1.09 -10.50
CA ASP A 22 -6.41 -0.18 -10.58
C ASP A 22 -5.60 -1.33 -9.95
N CYS A 23 -4.27 -1.33 -10.13
CA CYS A 23 -3.39 -2.27 -9.47
C CYS A 23 -3.39 -2.11 -7.94
N MET A 24 -3.32 -0.88 -7.43
CA MET A 24 -3.40 -0.60 -5.98
C MET A 24 -4.75 -1.02 -5.39
N LEU A 25 -5.86 -0.75 -6.10
CA LEU A 25 -7.22 -1.16 -5.69
C LEU A 25 -7.38 -2.68 -5.65
N LYS A 26 -6.82 -3.38 -6.64
CA LYS A 26 -6.80 -4.84 -6.67
C LYS A 26 -6.06 -5.40 -5.45
N VAL A 27 -4.82 -4.94 -5.22
CA VAL A 27 -4.02 -5.40 -4.07
C VAL A 27 -4.75 -5.12 -2.75
N SER A 28 -5.33 -3.92 -2.59
CA SER A 28 -6.10 -3.56 -1.40
C SER A 28 -7.28 -4.51 -1.15
N THR A 29 -7.95 -4.93 -2.22
CA THR A 29 -9.04 -5.93 -2.16
C THR A 29 -8.52 -7.30 -1.71
N ASP A 30 -7.37 -7.72 -2.22
CA ASP A 30 -6.75 -8.99 -1.85
C ASP A 30 -6.34 -9.00 -0.36
N VAL A 31 -5.76 -7.91 0.14
CA VAL A 31 -5.42 -7.75 1.58
C VAL A 31 -6.69 -7.82 2.44
N LYS A 32 -7.76 -7.13 2.02
CA LYS A 32 -9.04 -7.15 2.73
C LYS A 32 -9.63 -8.57 2.78
N ALA A 33 -9.53 -9.31 1.68
CA ALA A 33 -10.02 -10.68 1.60
C ALA A 33 -9.20 -11.62 2.49
N ALA A 34 -7.87 -11.47 2.54
CA ALA A 34 -7.00 -12.23 3.45
C ALA A 34 -7.36 -11.96 4.92
N PHE A 35 -7.63 -10.70 5.27
CA PHE A 35 -8.10 -10.33 6.61
C PHE A 35 -9.41 -11.05 6.99
N TYR A 36 -10.41 -11.06 6.10
CA TYR A 36 -11.68 -11.77 6.37
C TYR A 36 -11.52 -13.28 6.51
N ARG A 37 -10.50 -13.87 5.89
CA ARG A 37 -10.19 -15.30 6.00
C ARG A 37 -9.26 -15.63 7.18
N ASN A 38 -8.88 -14.64 7.99
CA ASN A 38 -7.88 -14.78 9.05
C ASN A 38 -6.53 -15.34 8.55
N GLU A 39 -6.14 -14.98 7.32
CA GLU A 39 -4.85 -15.37 6.75
C GLU A 39 -3.75 -14.42 7.23
N PRO A 40 -2.58 -14.92 7.67
CA PRO A 40 -1.47 -14.08 8.08
C PRO A 40 -0.83 -13.33 6.90
N THR A 41 -0.63 -12.01 7.04
CA THR A 41 -0.07 -11.12 5.99
C THR A 41 1.31 -10.56 6.37
N GLN A 42 2.28 -11.44 6.66
CA GLN A 42 3.65 -11.08 7.09
C GLN A 42 4.57 -10.62 5.93
N TRP A 43 4.13 -9.70 5.08
CA TRP A 43 4.86 -9.32 3.86
C TRP A 43 6.00 -8.31 4.07
N LEU A 44 5.99 -7.58 5.19
CA LEU A 44 6.96 -6.50 5.49
C LEU A 44 7.79 -6.79 6.75
N VAL A 45 8.09 -8.06 7.02
CA VAL A 45 8.88 -8.46 8.20
C VAL A 45 10.25 -7.77 8.20
N GLY A 46 10.60 -7.18 9.34
CA GLY A 46 11.88 -6.48 9.54
C GLY A 46 11.94 -5.07 8.93
N LYS A 47 10.83 -4.53 8.41
CA LYS A 47 10.75 -3.13 7.95
C LYS A 47 10.23 -2.20 9.05
N THR A 48 10.70 -0.96 9.05
CA THR A 48 10.26 0.09 9.99
C THR A 48 9.66 1.25 9.20
N GLY A 49 8.48 1.71 9.62
CA GLY A 49 7.84 2.92 9.09
C GLY A 49 7.90 4.04 10.13
N PHE A 50 8.21 5.26 9.69
CA PHE A 50 8.17 6.45 10.53
C PHE A 50 6.90 7.25 10.20
N LEU A 51 6.03 7.45 11.17
CA LEU A 51 4.77 8.17 11.01
C LEU A 51 4.91 9.54 11.68
N MET A 52 4.75 10.62 10.91
CA MET A 52 4.81 12.00 11.37
C MET A 52 3.46 12.67 11.11
N PHE A 53 2.81 13.14 12.18
CA PHE A 53 1.57 13.90 12.11
C PHE A 53 1.80 15.28 12.71
N PHE A 54 1.49 16.32 11.93
CA PHE A 54 1.54 17.72 12.41
C PHE A 54 0.23 18.14 13.08
N GLU A 55 -0.88 17.60 12.58
CA GLU A 55 -2.23 17.83 13.07
C GLU A 55 -2.80 16.53 13.67
N GLN A 56 -3.82 16.64 14.52
CA GLN A 56 -4.44 15.46 15.14
C GLN A 56 -5.13 14.57 14.09
N SER A 57 -4.76 13.29 14.06
CA SER A 57 -5.38 12.23 13.26
C SER A 57 -5.40 10.94 14.08
N THR A 58 -6.58 10.34 14.26
CA THR A 58 -6.81 9.12 15.06
C THR A 58 -7.22 7.95 14.16
#